data_AF-A0A399EZZ7-F1
#
_entry.id   AF-A0A399EZZ7-F1
#
_cell.length_a   1.000
_cell.length_b   1.000
_cell.length_c   1.000
_cell.angle_alpha   90.00
_cell.angle_beta   90.00
_cell.angle_gamma   90.00
#
_symmetry.space_group_name_H-M   'P 1'
#
loop_
_entity.id
_entity.type
_entity.pdbx_description
1 polymer ?
#
loop_
_entity_poly.entity_id
_entity_poly.type
_entity_poly.pdbx_seq_one_letter_code
_entity_poly.pdbx_strand_id
1 'polypeptide(L)'
;MDRGYTAYQAEDDLAVAEGIRLRAIRKRNSKRYRQASQWIAQQGRKIIESVGSALTELFPKRIHATTLQGFVLKVWGFIFAHNFRKLASIL
;
A
#
# COMPACT_ATOMS: atom_id res chain seq x y z
N MET A 1 10.29 -15.74 -6.15
CA MET A 1 10.25 -14.99 -7.43
C MET A 1 8.83 -14.52 -7.66
N ASP A 2 8.70 -13.29 -8.14
CA ASP A 2 7.49 -12.48 -8.28
C ASP A 2 6.51 -13.01 -9.37
N ARG A 3 6.13 -14.28 -9.27
CA ARG A 3 5.31 -15.00 -10.28
C ARG A 3 3.86 -14.53 -10.31
N GLY A 4 3.39 -13.86 -9.24
CA GLY A 4 2.03 -13.37 -9.12
C GLY A 4 1.63 -12.42 -10.25
N TYR A 5 2.51 -11.49 -10.64
CA TYR A 5 2.24 -10.53 -11.74
C TYR A 5 2.16 -11.17 -13.14
N THR A 6 2.51 -12.45 -13.25
CA THR A 6 2.44 -13.24 -14.49
C THR A 6 1.44 -14.39 -14.40
N ALA A 7 0.65 -14.47 -13.31
CA ALA A 7 -0.37 -15.48 -13.12
C ALA A 7 -1.63 -15.14 -13.93
N TYR A 8 -1.53 -15.27 -15.26
CA TYR A 8 -2.61 -14.90 -16.17
C TYR A 8 -3.91 -15.65 -15.91
N GLN A 9 -3.81 -16.92 -15.51
CA GLN A 9 -4.96 -17.75 -15.15
C GLN A 9 -5.75 -17.10 -14.02
N ALA A 10 -5.09 -16.73 -12.92
CA ALA A 10 -5.75 -16.09 -11.77
C ALA A 10 -6.35 -14.72 -12.14
N GLU A 11 -5.71 -13.96 -13.02
CA GLU A 11 -6.27 -12.69 -13.51
C GLU A 11 -7.54 -12.90 -14.33
N ASP A 12 -7.54 -13.91 -15.20
CA ASP A 12 -8.69 -14.24 -16.04
C ASP A 12 -9.83 -14.81 -15.18
N ASP A 13 -9.51 -15.68 -14.21
CA ASP A 13 -10.48 -16.24 -13.26
C ASP A 13 -11.17 -15.14 -12.45
N LEU A 14 -10.42 -14.17 -11.90
CA LEU A 14 -10.99 -13.02 -11.18
C LEU A 14 -11.84 -12.12 -12.07
N ALA A 15 -11.42 -11.92 -13.31
CA ALA A 15 -12.18 -11.12 -14.27
C ALA A 15 -13.51 -11.79 -14.65
N VAL A 16 -13.53 -13.12 -14.76
CA VAL A 16 -14.72 -13.90 -15.11
C VAL A 16 -15.64 -14.10 -13.91
N ALA A 17 -15.10 -14.47 -12.75
CA ALA A 17 -15.89 -14.79 -11.56
C ALA A 17 -16.44 -13.53 -10.86
N GLU A 18 -15.64 -12.47 -10.76
CA GLU A 18 -15.95 -11.29 -9.94
C GLU A 18 -16.03 -10.00 -10.75
N GLY A 19 -15.74 -10.03 -12.06
CA GLY A 19 -15.65 -8.82 -12.89
C GLY A 19 -14.44 -7.95 -12.56
N ILE A 20 -13.51 -8.43 -11.74
CA ILE A 20 -12.36 -7.66 -11.26
C ILE A 20 -11.23 -7.74 -12.28
N ARG A 21 -10.86 -6.59 -12.85
CA ARG A 21 -9.72 -6.48 -13.78
C ARG A 21 -8.47 -6.02 -13.06
N LEU A 22 -7.54 -6.95 -12.86
CA LEU A 22 -6.24 -6.65 -12.27
C LEU A 22 -5.35 -5.81 -13.21
N ARG A 23 -4.67 -4.83 -12.65
CA ARG A 23 -3.66 -4.02 -13.34
C ARG A 23 -2.26 -4.40 -12.87
N ALA A 24 -1.85 -5.63 -13.19
CA ALA A 24 -0.54 -6.16 -12.82
C ALA A 24 0.60 -5.34 -13.47
N ILE A 25 1.59 -4.98 -12.66
CA ILE A 25 2.81 -4.32 -13.14
C ILE A 25 3.77 -5.38 -13.67
N ARG A 26 4.17 -5.27 -14.94
CA ARG A 26 4.91 -6.31 -15.67
C ARG A 26 6.17 -5.79 -16.31
N LYS A 27 7.14 -6.69 -16.50
CA LYS A 27 8.33 -6.43 -17.32
C LYS A 27 7.93 -6.23 -18.79
N ARG A 28 8.72 -5.42 -19.52
CA ARG A 28 8.47 -5.06 -20.92
C ARG A 28 8.38 -6.25 -21.87
N ASN A 29 9.08 -7.35 -21.58
CA ASN A 29 9.08 -8.58 -22.38
C ASN A 29 7.92 -9.55 -22.04
N SER A 30 6.95 -9.13 -21.24
CA SER A 30 5.80 -9.96 -20.85
C SER A 30 4.69 -10.00 -21.91
N LYS A 31 3.97 -11.12 -22.03
CA LYS A 31 2.94 -11.35 -23.07
C LYS A 31 1.83 -10.30 -23.09
N ARG A 32 1.37 -9.84 -21.92
CA ARG A 32 0.27 -8.86 -21.77
C ARG A 32 0.79 -7.47 -21.35
N TYR A 33 2.00 -7.11 -21.74
CA TYR A 33 2.55 -5.79 -21.47
C TYR A 33 1.89 -4.72 -22.35
N ARG A 34 1.37 -3.65 -21.74
CA ARG A 34 0.83 -2.48 -22.44
C ARG A 34 1.35 -1.21 -21.77
N GLN A 35 2.14 -0.41 -22.49
CA GLN A 35 2.87 0.72 -21.92
C GLN A 35 1.97 1.72 -21.18
N ALA A 36 0.85 2.13 -21.77
CA ALA A 36 -0.09 3.05 -21.13
C ALA A 36 -0.68 2.49 -19.82
N SER A 37 -1.11 1.23 -19.83
CA SER A 37 -1.65 0.57 -18.62
C SER A 37 -0.60 0.44 -17.52
N GLN A 38 0.65 0.18 -17.89
CA GLN A 38 1.77 0.05 -16.96
C GLN A 38 2.11 1.38 -16.33
N TRP A 39 2.08 2.48 -17.11
CA TRP A 39 2.27 3.82 -16.56
C TRP A 39 1.21 4.13 -15.49
N ILE A 40 -0.07 3.88 -15.76
CA ILE A 40 -1.15 4.13 -14.79
C ILE A 40 -0.97 3.28 -13.52
N ALA A 41 -0.67 1.98 -13.67
CA ALA A 41 -0.44 1.10 -12.52
C ALA A 41 0.76 1.56 -11.67
N GLN A 42 1.83 2.02 -12.31
CA GLN A 42 3.02 2.55 -11.62
C GLN A 42 2.72 3.85 -10.87
N GLN A 43 1.89 4.75 -11.42
CA GLN A 43 1.46 5.94 -10.67
C GLN A 43 0.66 5.57 -9.44
N GLY A 44 -0.28 4.62 -9.55
CA GLY A 44 -1.06 4.12 -8.41
C GLY A 44 -0.15 3.53 -7.33
N ARG A 45 0.83 2.70 -7.73
CA ARG A 45 1.82 2.13 -6.82
C ARG A 45 2.65 3.21 -6.11
N LYS A 46 3.14 4.21 -6.84
CA LYS A 46 3.91 5.32 -6.25
C LYS A 46 3.12 6.07 -5.19
N ILE A 47 1.82 6.31 -5.41
CA ILE A 47 0.96 6.96 -4.42
C ILE A 47 0.92 6.13 -3.13
N ILE A 48 0.67 4.81 -3.26
CA ILE A 48 0.61 3.91 -2.11
C ILE A 48 1.95 3.84 -1.37
N GLU A 49 3.06 3.72 -2.11
CA GLU A 49 4.41 3.69 -1.52
C GLU A 49 4.77 5.02 -0.85
N SER A 50 4.43 6.17 -1.43
CA SER A 50 4.66 7.50 -0.82
C SER A 50 3.83 7.67 0.45
N VAL A 51 2.55 7.31 0.42
CA VAL A 51 1.69 7.40 1.60
C VAL A 51 2.17 6.44 2.69
N GLY A 52 2.56 5.22 2.32
CA GLY A 52 3.15 4.25 3.23
C GLY A 52 4.45 4.76 3.86
N SER A 53 5.33 5.36 3.06
CA SER A 53 6.58 5.97 3.54
C SER A 53 6.31 7.10 4.53
N ALA A 54 5.41 8.03 4.18
CA ALA A 54 5.01 9.12 5.06
C ALA A 54 4.42 8.57 6.37
N LEU A 55 3.56 7.54 6.29
CA LEU A 55 3.01 6.89 7.48
C LEU A 55 4.12 6.27 8.33
N THR A 56 5.10 5.59 7.73
CA THR A 56 6.24 5.03 8.48
C THR A 56 7.14 6.08 9.12
N GLU A 57 7.20 7.31 8.58
CA GLU A 57 7.91 8.43 9.19
C GLU A 57 7.13 9.05 10.36
N LEU A 58 5.80 8.93 10.36
CA LEU A 58 4.93 9.39 11.44
C LEU A 58 5.05 8.52 12.71
N PHE A 59 5.34 7.23 12.55
CA PHE A 59 5.47 6.28 13.66
C PHE A 59 6.95 5.98 13.97
N PRO A 60 7.30 5.63 15.21
CA PRO A 60 8.62 5.07 15.48
C PRO A 60 8.80 3.72 14.77
N LYS A 61 10.02 3.43 14.29
CA LYS A 61 10.34 2.18 13.57
C LYS A 61 9.99 0.90 14.34
N ARG A 62 9.88 0.97 15.67
CA ARG A 62 9.48 -0.14 16.53
C ARG A 62 8.61 0.38 17.69
N ILE A 63 7.49 -0.28 17.92
CA ILE A 63 6.65 -0.06 19.11
C ILE A 63 6.88 -1.23 20.05
N HIS A 64 7.72 -1.04 21.06
CA HIS A 64 7.94 -2.06 22.09
C HIS A 64 6.78 -2.07 23.07
N ALA A 65 6.10 -3.20 23.27
CA ALA A 65 5.09 -3.37 24.31
C ALA A 65 5.08 -4.82 24.80
N THR A 66 4.96 -5.02 26.10
CA THR A 66 4.96 -6.34 26.76
C THR A 66 3.57 -6.97 26.82
N THR A 67 2.52 -6.19 26.55
CA THR A 67 1.12 -6.65 26.50
C THR A 67 0.40 -6.05 25.28
N LEU A 68 -0.64 -6.73 24.79
CA LEU A 68 -1.47 -6.25 23.68
C LEU A 68 -2.12 -4.89 24.01
N GLN A 69 -2.63 -4.74 25.23
CA GLN A 69 -3.23 -3.48 25.69
C GLN A 69 -2.21 -2.34 25.67
N GLY A 70 -0.98 -2.60 26.12
CA GLY A 70 0.11 -1.62 26.06
C GLY A 70 0.51 -1.26 24.64
N PHE A 71 0.47 -2.21 23.71
CA PHE A 71 0.69 -1.95 22.29
C PHE A 71 -0.40 -1.03 21.73
N VAL A 72 -1.67 -1.38 21.95
CA VAL A 72 -2.82 -0.61 21.48
C VAL A 72 -2.76 0.83 22.03
N LEU A 73 -2.51 1.00 23.32
CA LEU A 73 -2.38 2.33 23.94
C LEU A 73 -1.29 3.18 23.27
N LYS A 74 -0.15 2.58 22.93
CA LYS A 74 0.94 3.28 22.23
C LYS A 74 0.51 3.72 20.83
N VAL A 75 -0.15 2.84 20.07
CA VAL A 75 -0.68 3.19 18.74
C VAL A 75 -1.66 4.37 18.84
N TRP A 76 -2.62 4.31 19.78
CA TRP A 76 -3.55 5.42 20.03
C TRP A 76 -2.84 6.72 20.39
N GLY A 77 -1.82 6.66 21.26
CA GLY A 77 -1.03 7.82 21.64
C GLY A 77 -0.31 8.48 20.45
N PHE A 78 0.26 7.69 19.53
CA PHE A 78 0.90 8.23 18.32
C PHE A 78 -0.11 8.89 17.39
N ILE A 79 -1.27 8.26 17.16
CA ILE A 79 -2.34 8.83 16.35
C ILE A 79 -2.82 10.16 16.97
N PHE A 80 -3.03 10.18 18.29
CA PHE A 80 -3.48 11.38 18.99
C PHE A 80 -2.47 12.52 18.90
N ALA A 81 -1.19 12.25 19.20
CA ALA A 81 -0.12 13.24 19.10
C ALA A 81 0.04 13.80 17.68
N HIS A 82 -0.07 12.94 16.65
CA HIS A 82 -0.03 13.38 15.26
C HIS A 82 -1.19 14.33 14.92
N ASN A 83 -2.41 13.99 15.29
CA ASN A 83 -3.59 14.82 15.04
C ASN A 83 -3.50 16.15 15.79
N PHE A 84 -3.02 16.13 17.04
CA PHE A 84 -2.85 17.34 17.84
C PHE A 84 -1.80 18.28 17.23
N ARG A 85 -0.66 17.74 16.77
CA ARG A 85 0.36 18.51 16.03
C ARG A 85 -0.21 19.13 14.76
N LYS A 86 -1.03 18.37 14.02
CA LYS A 86 -1.67 18.86 12.80
C LYS A 86 -2.66 19.99 13.11
N LEU A 87 -3.48 19.84 14.15
CA LEU A 87 -4.40 20.87 14.62
C LEU A 87 -3.65 22.15 15.02
N ALA A 88 -2.59 22.01 15.81
CA ALA A 88 -1.74 23.14 16.24
C ALA A 88 -1.01 23.83 15.09
N SER A 89 -0.79 23.16 13.95
CA SER A 89 -0.18 23.79 12.76
C SER A 89 -1.16 24.59 11.90
N ILE A 90 -2.47 24.44 12.14
CA ILE A 90 -3.54 25.10 11.39
C ILE A 90 -4.06 26.34 12.15
N LEU A 91 -3.87 26.36 13.47
CA LEU A 91 -4.17 27.49 14.37
C LEU A 91 -2.99 28.46 14.42
#